data_AF-A0A8C4M5S5-F1
#
_entry.id   AF-A0A8C4M5S5-F1
#
_cell.length_a   1.000
_cell.length_b   1.000
_cell.length_c   1.000
_cell.angle_alpha   90.00
_cell.angle_beta   90.00
_cell.angle_gamma   90.00
#
_symmetry.space_group_name_H-M   'P 1'
#
loop_
_entity.id
_entity.type
_entity.pdbx_description
1 polymer ?
#
loop_
_entity_poly.entity_id
_entity_poly.type
_entity_poly.pdbx_seq_one_letter_code
_entity_poly.pdbx_strand_id
1 'polypeptide(L)'
;MSSDDCYVGDGYSYRGKMSRTVNQHLCLYWNSHLLLQENYNMFMENAEVHGIGEHNFCRNPDGDKKPWCFIKANHGKVKWEYCDISACSALGKTMAVWRPG
;
A
#
# COMPACT_ATOMS: atom_id res chain seq x y z
N MET A 1 -4.04 12.46 -10.49
CA MET A 1 -3.93 12.06 -9.07
C MET A 1 -5.25 12.47 -8.43
N SER A 2 -6.07 11.51 -8.02
CA SER A 2 -7.34 11.80 -7.34
C SER A 2 -7.02 12.33 -5.95
N SER A 3 -7.62 13.45 -5.55
CA SER A 3 -7.34 14.15 -4.29
C SER A 3 -7.78 13.39 -3.03
N ASP A 4 -8.38 12.20 -3.17
CA ASP A 4 -9.10 11.54 -2.08
C ASP A 4 -8.54 10.15 -1.70
N ASP A 5 -7.39 9.76 -2.25
CA ASP A 5 -6.78 8.44 -1.98
C ASP A 5 -5.88 8.48 -0.72
N CYS A 6 -6.51 8.47 0.46
CA CYS A 6 -5.87 8.45 1.77
C CYS A 6 -6.28 7.23 2.60
N TYR A 7 -5.54 6.89 3.66
CA TYR A 7 -5.88 5.78 4.56
C TYR A 7 -6.39 6.27 5.93
N VAL A 8 -7.25 5.47 6.57
CA VAL A 8 -7.78 5.71 7.92
C VAL A 8 -7.26 4.63 8.87
N GLY A 9 -6.97 5.01 10.12
CA GLY A 9 -6.44 4.07 11.12
C GLY A 9 -5.07 3.55 10.71
N ASP A 10 -4.92 2.23 10.68
CA ASP A 10 -3.77 1.50 10.16
C ASP A 10 -3.83 1.27 8.63
N GLY A 11 -4.96 1.59 7.98
CA GLY A 11 -5.16 1.33 6.57
C GLY A 11 -5.48 -0.12 6.21
N TYR A 12 -5.89 -0.97 7.16
CA TYR A 12 -6.37 -2.33 6.86
C TYR A 12 -7.52 -2.34 5.83
N SER A 13 -8.46 -1.40 5.98
CA SER A 13 -9.61 -1.22 5.08
C SER A 13 -9.29 -0.42 3.82
N TYR A 14 -8.04 -0.01 3.61
CA TYR A 14 -7.64 0.75 2.43
C TYR A 14 -7.86 -0.07 1.15
N ARG A 15 -8.65 0.46 0.21
CA ARG A 15 -8.96 -0.16 -1.09
C ARG A 15 -8.66 0.78 -2.26
N GLY A 16 -7.84 1.79 -2.04
CA GLY A 16 -7.34 2.69 -3.08
C GLY A 16 -6.41 2.00 -4.07
N LYS A 17 -5.92 2.79 -5.03
CA LYS A 17 -5.18 2.30 -6.20
C LYS A 17 -3.71 2.73 -6.22
N MET A 18 -3.21 3.30 -5.12
CA MET A 18 -1.79 3.61 -5.00
C MET A 18 -0.95 2.33 -5.15
N SER A 19 0.09 2.41 -5.97
CA SER A 19 1.01 1.30 -6.28
C SER A 19 2.48 1.72 -6.26
N ARG A 20 2.77 2.82 -5.56
CA ARG A 20 4.13 3.34 -5.37
C ARG A 20 4.46 3.48 -3.90
N THR A 21 5.71 3.17 -3.58
CA THR A 21 6.28 3.33 -2.24
C THR A 21 6.69 4.78 -1.99
N VAL A 22 6.96 5.13 -0.73
CA VAL A 22 7.52 6.44 -0.37
C VAL A 22 8.81 6.72 -1.15
N ASN A 23 9.62 5.68 -1.37
CA ASN A 23 10.85 5.74 -2.16
C ASN A 23 10.61 5.70 -3.68
N GLN A 24 9.35 5.83 -4.13
CA GLN A 24 8.92 5.82 -5.53
C GLN A 24 9.12 4.48 -6.26
N HIS A 25 9.46 3.41 -5.54
CA HIS A 25 9.51 2.07 -6.11
C HIS A 25 8.11 1.59 -6.50
N LEU A 26 8.02 0.90 -7.64
CA LEU A 26 6.76 0.31 -8.09
C LEU A 26 6.49 -0.99 -7.33
N CYS A 27 5.27 -1.12 -6.82
CA CYS A 27 4.81 -2.33 -6.17
C CYS A 27 4.77 -3.51 -7.14
N LEU A 28 5.19 -4.67 -6.67
CA LEU A 28 4.92 -5.97 -7.29
C LEU A 28 3.43 -6.28 -7.22
N TYR A 29 2.94 -6.98 -8.24
CA TYR A 29 1.59 -7.53 -8.19
C TYR A 29 1.51 -8.64 -7.14
N TRP A 30 0.41 -8.68 -6.40
CA TRP A 30 0.22 -9.70 -5.36
C TRP A 30 0.11 -11.12 -5.91
N ASN A 31 -0.20 -11.27 -7.20
CA ASN A 31 -0.19 -12.54 -7.93
C ASN A 31 1.17 -12.87 -8.60
N SER A 32 2.23 -12.12 -8.28
CA SER A 32 3.56 -12.41 -8.79
C SER A 32 4.12 -13.70 -8.19
N HIS A 33 4.67 -14.56 -9.05
CA HIS A 33 5.39 -15.77 -8.64
C HIS A 33 6.56 -15.50 -7.69
N LEU A 34 7.10 -14.27 -7.68
CA LEU A 34 8.15 -13.87 -6.74
C LEU A 34 7.68 -13.86 -5.28
N LEU A 35 6.36 -13.81 -5.04
CA LEU A 35 5.77 -13.73 -3.70
C LEU A 35 5.31 -15.08 -3.15
N LEU A 36 5.55 -16.19 -3.86
CA LEU A 36 5.12 -17.53 -3.42
C LEU A 36 5.71 -17.96 -2.06
N GLN A 37 6.82 -17.34 -1.63
CA GLN A 37 7.46 -17.60 -0.35
C GLN A 37 7.10 -16.56 0.73
N GLU A 38 6.34 -15.53 0.37
CA GLU A 38 5.93 -14.47 1.29
C GLU A 38 4.59 -14.81 1.94
N ASN A 39 4.37 -14.38 3.18
CA ASN A 39 3.17 -14.72 3.96
C ASN A 39 1.86 -14.12 3.38
N TYR A 40 1.96 -12.99 2.67
CA TYR A 40 0.82 -12.28 2.13
C TYR A 40 0.94 -12.13 0.62
N ASN A 41 0.18 -12.94 -0.11
CA ASN A 41 0.16 -12.93 -1.57
C ASN A 41 -1.22 -13.41 -2.04
N MET A 42 -1.51 -13.38 -3.34
CA MET A 42 -2.83 -13.77 -3.87
C MET A 42 -3.17 -15.26 -3.62
N PHE A 43 -2.16 -16.11 -3.42
CA PHE A 43 -2.32 -17.56 -3.29
C PHE A 43 -2.60 -18.02 -1.85
N MET A 44 -2.62 -17.11 -0.87
CA MET A 44 -3.02 -17.44 0.50
C MET A 44 -4.55 -17.62 0.61
N GLU A 45 -5.00 -18.36 1.62
CA GLU A 45 -6.42 -18.44 1.95
C GLU A 45 -6.97 -17.06 2.36
N ASN A 46 -8.19 -16.72 1.92
CA ASN A 46 -8.87 -15.46 2.23
C ASN A 46 -8.12 -14.20 1.76
N ALA A 47 -7.28 -14.28 0.71
CA ALA A 47 -6.55 -13.13 0.17
C ALA A 47 -7.49 -11.93 -0.14
N GLU A 48 -8.69 -12.21 -0.65
CA GLU A 48 -9.72 -11.23 -0.97
C GLU A 48 -10.23 -10.45 0.25
N VAL A 49 -10.27 -11.06 1.44
CA VAL A 49 -10.65 -10.39 2.70
C VAL A 49 -9.64 -9.29 3.03
N HIS A 50 -8.36 -9.54 2.76
CA HIS A 50 -7.27 -8.58 2.89
C HIS A 50 -7.20 -7.56 1.72
N GLY A 51 -8.13 -7.66 0.76
CA GLY A 51 -8.12 -6.83 -0.45
C GLY A 51 -6.96 -7.16 -1.39
N ILE A 52 -6.38 -8.34 -1.28
CA ILE A 52 -5.32 -8.84 -2.15
C ILE A 52 -5.97 -9.54 -3.37
N GLY A 53 -5.41 -9.32 -4.56
CA GLY A 53 -5.94 -9.86 -5.82
C GLY A 53 -4.96 -9.66 -6.99
N GLU A 54 -5.47 -9.70 -8.23
CA GLU A 54 -4.68 -9.51 -9.47
C GLU A 54 -4.32 -8.04 -9.74
N HIS A 55 -3.73 -7.38 -8.76
CA HIS A 55 -3.28 -6.00 -8.83
C HIS A 55 -2.01 -5.78 -8.01
N ASN A 56 -1.41 -4.60 -8.09
CA ASN A 56 -0.25 -4.19 -7.29
C ASN A 56 -0.55 -3.02 -6.35
N PHE A 57 -1.82 -2.84 -5.99
CA PHE A 57 -2.22 -1.78 -5.08
C PHE A 57 -1.81 -2.09 -3.64
N CYS A 58 -1.39 -1.05 -2.92
CA CYS A 58 -0.96 -1.14 -1.53
C CYS A 58 -2.06 -1.68 -0.61
N ARG A 59 -1.69 -2.56 0.32
CA ARG A 59 -2.59 -3.15 1.32
C ARG A 59 -1.89 -3.24 2.67
N ASN A 60 -2.65 -3.51 3.72
CA ASN A 60 -2.11 -3.72 5.05
C ASN A 60 -2.72 -5.00 5.65
N PRO A 61 -2.35 -6.18 5.13
CA PRO A 61 -3.02 -7.43 5.49
C PRO A 61 -2.62 -7.95 6.88
N ASP A 62 -1.49 -7.48 7.42
CA ASP A 62 -0.87 -7.89 8.68
C ASP A 62 -1.15 -6.92 9.85
N GLY A 63 -1.83 -5.80 9.59
CA GLY A 63 -2.15 -4.80 10.61
C GLY A 63 -0.93 -3.97 11.04
N ASP A 64 0.06 -3.78 10.16
CA ASP A 64 1.16 -2.86 10.39
C ASP A 64 0.67 -1.39 10.38
N LYS A 65 1.55 -0.40 10.50
CA LYS A 65 1.19 1.00 10.76
C LYS A 65 0.49 1.71 9.60
N LYS A 66 0.71 1.27 8.36
CA LYS A 66 0.10 1.84 7.15
C LYS A 66 0.20 0.87 5.97
N PRO A 67 -0.55 1.10 4.87
CA PRO A 67 -0.46 0.25 3.70
C PRO A 67 0.97 0.19 3.11
N TRP A 68 1.32 -1.01 2.68
CA TRP A 68 2.62 -1.36 2.13
C TRP A 68 2.43 -2.28 0.91
N CYS A 69 3.53 -2.56 0.24
CA CYS A 69 3.58 -3.54 -0.84
C CYS A 69 4.97 -4.17 -0.94
N PHE A 70 5.06 -5.28 -1.66
CA PHE A 70 6.35 -5.85 -2.05
C PHE A 70 6.95 -5.10 -3.24
N ILE A 71 8.27 -5.05 -3.30
CA ILE A 71 9.07 -4.50 -4.40
C ILE A 71 10.13 -5.50 -4.82
N LYS A 72 10.56 -5.40 -6.09
CA LYS A 72 11.74 -6.10 -6.57
C LYS A 72 12.98 -5.31 -6.20
N ALA A 73 13.76 -5.82 -5.25
CA ALA A 73 15.04 -5.26 -4.88
C ALA A 73 16.16 -5.75 -5.81
N ASN A 74 17.35 -5.19 -5.60
CA ASN A 74 18.57 -5.59 -6.29
C ASN A 74 18.80 -7.11 -6.16
N HIS A 75 19.34 -7.69 -7.24
CA HIS A 75 19.67 -9.13 -7.33
C HIS A 75 18.44 -10.04 -7.25
N GLY A 76 17.27 -9.54 -7.64
CA GLY A 76 16.03 -10.33 -7.73
C GLY A 76 15.41 -10.69 -6.38
N LYS A 77 15.93 -10.14 -5.27
CA LYS A 77 15.34 -10.33 -3.95
C LYS A 77 14.03 -9.56 -3.83
N VAL A 78 13.10 -10.10 -3.06
CA VAL A 78 11.88 -9.39 -2.66
C VAL A 78 12.15 -8.64 -1.36
N LYS A 79 11.60 -7.43 -1.27
CA LYS A 79 11.50 -6.64 -0.03
C LYS A 79 10.11 -6.05 0.05
N TRP A 80 9.69 -5.61 1.22
CA TRP A 80 8.49 -4.79 1.36
C TRP A 80 8.87 -3.35 1.67
N GLU A 81 8.02 -2.42 1.26
CA GLU A 81 8.13 -1.01 1.58
C GLU A 81 6.76 -0.39 1.80
N TYR A 82 6.75 0.62 2.64
CA TYR A 82 5.58 1.44 2.89
C TYR A 82 5.17 2.29 1.69
N CYS A 83 3.86 2.40 1.49
CA CYS A 83 3.30 3.14 0.37
C CYS A 83 3.24 4.65 0.57
N ASP A 84 3.30 5.39 -0.54
CA ASP A 84 3.19 6.84 -0.59
C ASP A 84 1.71 7.27 -0.50
N ILE A 85 1.09 6.94 0.62
CA ILE A 85 -0.30 7.27 0.94
C ILE A 85 -0.26 8.03 2.26
N SER A 86 -0.94 9.18 2.30
CA SER A 86 -1.09 9.95 3.52
C SER A 86 -2.28 9.45 4.34
N ALA A 87 -2.19 9.57 5.67
CA ALA A 87 -3.35 9.38 6.52
C ALA A 87 -4.38 10.49 6.25
N CYS A 88 -5.67 10.17 6.20
CA CYS A 88 -6.73 11.16 5.94
C CYS A 88 -6.74 12.29 6.98
N SER A 89 -6.38 11.99 8.24
CA SER A 89 -6.25 12.98 9.31
C SER A 89 -5.09 13.97 9.11
N ALA A 90 -4.08 13.61 8.32
CA ALA A 90 -2.96 14.48 7.99
C ALA A 90 -3.31 15.45 6.85
N LEU A 91 -4.13 15.02 5.89
CA LEU A 91 -4.60 15.87 4.78
C LEU A 91 -5.48 17.04 5.28
N GLY A 92 -6.30 16.80 6.31
CA GLY A 92 -7.06 17.87 6.97
C GLY A 92 -6.18 18.92 7.65
N LYS A 93 -4.95 18.56 8.04
CA LYS A 93 -3.99 19.51 8.64
C LYS A 93 -3.23 20.31 7.60
N THR A 94 -2.84 19.71 6.47
CA THR A 94 -2.13 20.43 5.40
C THR A 94 -3.04 21.46 4.70
N MET A 95 -4.33 21.16 4.53
CA MET A 95 -5.31 22.13 4.01
C MET A 95 -5.60 23.28 4.99
N ALA A 96 -5.51 23.04 6.31
CA ALA A 96 -5.73 24.08 7.32
C ALA A 96 -4.53 25.05 7.49
N VAL A 97 -3.33 24.67 7.00
CA VAL A 97 -2.12 25.51 7.06
C VAL A 97 -2.08 26.54 5.92
N TRP A 98 -2.85 26.34 4.83
CA TRP A 98 -2.93 27.30 3.72
C TRP A 98 -4.14 28.25 3.89
N ARG A 99 -4.05 29.15 4.88
CA ARG A 99 -4.92 30.35 4.94
C ARG A 99 -4.14 31.54 4.39
N PRO A 100 -4.31 31.97 3.13
CA PRO A 100 -3.91 33.33 2.76
C PRO A 100 -4.88 34.27 3.49
N GLY A 101 -4.31 35.21 4.25
CA GLY A 101 -5.07 36.27 4.91
C GLY A 101 -5.76 37.20 3.93
#